data_AF-A0A7Y7AZS7-F1
#
_entry.id   AF-A0A7Y7AZS7-F1
#
_cell.length_a   1.000
_cell.length_b   1.000
_cell.length_c   1.000
_cell.angle_alpha   90.00
_cell.angle_beta   90.00
_cell.angle_gamma   90.00
#
_symmetry.space_group_name_H-M   'P 1'
#
loop_
_entity.id
_entity.type
_entity.pdbx_description
1 polymer ?
#
loop_
_entity_poly.entity_id
_entity_poly.type
_entity_poly.pdbx_seq_one_letter_code
_entity_poly.pdbx_strand_id
1 'polypeptide(L)'
;MPTHHRRRPGGTHLVLVALLALLGSAAAFAAVTGSASAHQAPSSVPSATDNGPGHAHAGPSPADFADIRRAPRDAPAPAPGPEASTGTFTARCGRNGNGHRNPDNFIVTPGVANGAHHVHDYVGNLSTDAFSTDISLQASGTTCARGDKSAYFWPVLRDVRGSGGQNSGRILTPDSVALTFRGNPAAPVTAMPEGLRAITGDAKAFTAGTANARARWGCTGVAGRHFTDRYPLCPRGSRVVRLLDFPSCWDGQHPDSADHRSHLRFPDAASGRCAAGTVAVPQLRMELAYTVPRGPAFAVDSFPEQLRKPVTDHADFADVMPRQLMATVVRCIDEGRRCG
;
A
#
# COMPACT_ATOMS: atom_id res chain seq x y z
N MET A 1 4.13 62.05 -44.53
CA MET A 1 3.47 60.74 -44.42
C MET A 1 3.72 60.21 -43.01
N PRO A 2 2.68 59.92 -42.23
CA PRO A 2 2.80 59.78 -40.78
C PRO A 2 3.25 58.38 -40.36
N THR A 3 4.19 58.35 -39.43
CA THR A 3 4.57 57.23 -38.58
C THR A 3 3.65 57.20 -37.35
N HIS A 4 2.84 56.16 -37.20
CA HIS A 4 1.96 56.02 -36.02
C HIS A 4 2.64 55.19 -34.92
N HIS A 5 2.96 55.87 -33.83
CA HIS A 5 3.27 55.29 -32.52
C HIS A 5 2.06 54.56 -31.93
N ARG A 6 2.27 53.32 -31.45
CA ARG A 6 1.32 52.63 -30.56
C ARG A 6 1.62 52.99 -29.10
N ARG A 7 0.71 53.71 -28.45
CA ARG A 7 0.66 53.89 -26.99
C ARG A 7 -0.21 52.80 -26.36
N ARG A 8 0.26 52.24 -25.25
CA ARG A 8 -0.51 51.41 -24.30
C ARG A 8 -1.44 52.29 -23.47
N PRO A 9 -2.68 51.88 -23.16
CA PRO A 9 -3.43 52.43 -22.05
C PRO A 9 -3.32 51.53 -20.82
N GLY A 10 -3.03 52.15 -19.68
CA GLY A 10 -3.30 51.62 -18.34
C GLY A 10 -4.53 52.30 -17.73
N GLY A 11 -4.89 51.87 -16.53
CA GLY A 11 -5.74 52.63 -15.61
C GLY A 11 -7.18 52.12 -15.46
N THR A 12 -7.36 51.25 -14.47
CA THR A 12 -8.34 51.36 -13.38
C THR A 12 -9.57 52.27 -13.51
N HIS A 13 -10.71 51.71 -13.05
CA HIS A 13 -11.98 52.30 -12.59
C HIS A 13 -13.16 52.27 -13.58
N LEU A 14 -14.15 51.42 -13.27
CA LEU A 14 -15.56 51.84 -13.32
C LEU A 14 -16.39 51.00 -12.34
N VAL A 15 -16.98 51.71 -11.38
CA VAL A 15 -17.90 51.26 -10.35
C VAL A 15 -19.29 51.78 -10.71
N LEU A 16 -20.31 50.95 -10.46
CA LEU A 16 -21.75 51.23 -10.40
C LEU A 16 -22.48 51.66 -11.70
N VAL A 17 -23.53 50.91 -12.05
CA VAL A 17 -24.96 51.30 -11.96
C VAL A 17 -25.78 50.20 -12.64
N ALA A 18 -26.72 49.58 -11.92
CA ALA A 18 -28.08 49.30 -12.38
C ALA A 18 -28.85 48.52 -11.32
N LEU A 19 -29.82 49.20 -10.71
CA LEU A 19 -30.89 48.63 -9.90
C LEU A 19 -32.21 49.13 -10.52
N LEU A 20 -33.23 48.26 -10.47
CA LEU A 20 -34.66 48.42 -10.80
C LEU A 20 -35.06 48.07 -12.25
N ALA A 21 -36.12 47.33 -12.53
CA ALA A 21 -36.99 46.44 -11.75
C ALA A 21 -38.00 45.77 -12.72
N LEU A 22 -38.46 44.57 -12.35
CA LEU A 22 -39.85 44.10 -12.46
C LEU A 22 -40.47 43.86 -13.87
N LEU A 23 -40.64 42.58 -14.26
CA LEU A 23 -41.91 41.83 -14.15
C LEU A 23 -41.91 40.55 -15.02
N GLY A 24 -42.36 39.46 -14.40
CA GLY A 24 -43.11 38.40 -15.09
C GLY A 24 -42.31 37.21 -15.61
N SER A 25 -42.41 36.07 -14.93
CA SER A 25 -42.99 34.82 -15.47
C SER A 25 -42.72 33.67 -14.50
N ALA A 26 -43.79 33.22 -13.85
CA ALA A 26 -43.85 31.90 -13.24
C ALA A 26 -43.90 30.85 -14.36
N ALA A 27 -42.93 29.92 -14.41
CA ALA A 27 -43.12 28.55 -14.89
C ALA A 27 -41.81 27.73 -14.78
N ALA A 28 -41.95 26.55 -14.18
CA ALA A 28 -41.17 25.34 -14.41
C ALA A 28 -39.67 25.32 -14.02
N PHE A 29 -39.40 25.12 -12.73
CA PHE A 29 -38.24 24.32 -12.31
C PHE A 29 -38.59 22.83 -12.46
N ALA A 30 -38.19 22.22 -13.59
CA ALA A 30 -38.14 20.77 -13.71
C ALA A 30 -36.91 20.25 -12.94
N ALA A 31 -37.14 19.74 -11.73
CA ALA A 31 -36.16 18.95 -11.03
C ALA A 31 -36.01 17.60 -11.75
N VAL A 32 -34.83 17.36 -12.33
CA VAL A 32 -34.39 16.01 -12.72
C VAL A 32 -34.20 15.21 -11.44
N THR A 33 -35.18 14.37 -11.11
CA THR A 33 -35.10 13.36 -10.07
C THR A 33 -34.43 12.12 -10.65
N GLY A 34 -33.10 12.09 -10.54
CA GLY A 34 -32.28 10.91 -10.83
C GLY A 34 -31.85 10.22 -9.54
N SER A 35 -32.64 9.24 -9.11
CA SER A 35 -32.30 8.07 -8.26
C SER A 35 -31.18 8.21 -7.22
N ALA A 36 -31.45 8.91 -6.12
CA ALA A 36 -30.82 8.58 -4.85
C ALA A 36 -31.51 7.31 -4.30
N SER A 37 -30.80 6.18 -4.30
CA SER A 37 -31.29 4.97 -3.65
C SER A 37 -31.47 5.22 -2.16
N ALA A 38 -32.69 4.92 -1.70
CA ALA A 38 -33.18 5.17 -0.37
C ALA A 38 -32.32 4.53 0.73
N HIS A 39 -32.06 5.33 1.77
CA HIS A 39 -31.82 4.82 3.12
C HIS A 39 -32.99 3.92 3.52
N GLN A 40 -32.74 2.62 3.72
CA GLN A 40 -33.63 1.79 4.50
C GLN A 40 -33.39 2.09 5.99
N ALA A 41 -34.47 2.41 6.69
CA ALA A 41 -34.52 2.56 8.13
C ALA A 41 -34.05 1.27 8.84
N PRO A 42 -33.46 1.38 10.04
CA PRO A 42 -32.96 0.21 10.76
C PRO A 42 -34.14 -0.66 11.19
N SER A 43 -34.16 -1.89 10.69
CA SER A 43 -35.01 -2.93 11.26
C SER A 43 -34.52 -3.23 12.68
N SER A 44 -35.42 -3.13 13.64
CA SER A 44 -35.20 -3.46 15.04
C SER A 44 -34.63 -4.88 15.18
N VAL A 45 -33.34 -4.98 15.46
CA VAL A 45 -32.67 -6.22 15.82
C VAL A 45 -33.15 -6.62 17.22
N PRO A 46 -33.56 -7.88 17.47
CA PRO A 46 -33.88 -8.31 18.82
C PRO A 46 -32.59 -8.26 19.66
N SER A 47 -32.64 -7.56 20.78
CA SER A 47 -31.61 -7.58 21.81
C SER A 47 -31.43 -9.02 22.31
N ALA A 48 -30.45 -9.73 21.75
CA ALA A 48 -29.94 -10.96 22.31
C ALA A 48 -28.98 -10.58 23.45
N THR A 49 -29.53 -10.40 24.65
CA THR A 49 -28.79 -10.61 25.88
C THR A 49 -28.49 -12.10 25.98
N ASP A 50 -27.38 -12.54 25.39
CA ASP A 50 -26.82 -13.86 25.67
C ASP A 50 -25.43 -13.71 26.27
N ASN A 51 -25.40 -13.65 27.60
CA ASN A 51 -24.19 -13.73 28.41
C ASN A 51 -23.74 -15.21 28.46
N GLY A 52 -23.19 -15.70 27.34
CA GLY A 52 -22.43 -16.95 27.26
C GLY A 52 -20.93 -16.70 27.55
N PRO A 53 -20.16 -17.73 27.97
CA PRO A 53 -18.83 -17.54 28.54
C PRO A 53 -17.83 -17.04 27.49
N GLY A 54 -17.53 -15.73 27.53
CA GLY A 54 -16.29 -15.10 27.10
C GLY A 54 -15.64 -15.64 25.82
N HIS A 55 -16.30 -15.53 24.67
CA HIS A 55 -15.60 -15.65 23.39
C HIS A 55 -14.80 -14.37 23.16
N ALA A 56 -13.57 -14.36 23.68
CA ALA A 56 -12.60 -13.31 23.42
C ALA A 56 -12.47 -13.11 21.90
N HIS A 57 -12.79 -11.91 21.43
CA HIS A 57 -12.58 -11.42 20.06
C HIS A 57 -11.09 -11.28 19.69
N ALA A 58 -10.27 -12.26 20.05
CA ALA A 58 -8.81 -12.20 19.92
C ALA A 58 -8.31 -13.38 19.10
N GLY A 59 -8.43 -13.29 17.78
CA GLY A 59 -7.56 -14.09 16.90
C GLY A 59 -6.09 -13.66 17.04
N PRO A 60 -5.13 -14.42 16.51
CA PRO A 60 -5.31 -15.60 15.67
C PRO A 60 -5.65 -16.86 16.49
N SER A 61 -6.24 -17.86 15.84
CA SER A 61 -6.49 -19.19 16.41
C SER A 61 -5.46 -20.21 15.91
N PRO A 62 -5.34 -21.40 16.54
CA PRO A 62 -4.46 -22.46 16.05
C PRO A 62 -4.72 -22.87 14.59
N ALA A 63 -5.95 -22.71 14.11
CA ALA A 63 -6.31 -23.00 12.73
C ALA A 63 -5.68 -22.01 11.73
N ASP A 64 -5.27 -20.82 12.17
CA ASP A 64 -4.61 -19.85 11.30
C ASP A 64 -3.16 -20.21 10.98
N PHE A 65 -2.64 -21.32 11.54
CA PHE A 65 -1.28 -21.79 11.36
C PHE A 65 -1.23 -23.14 10.65
N ALA A 66 -0.21 -23.34 9.82
CA ALA A 66 0.04 -24.61 9.15
C ALA A 66 1.53 -24.85 8.91
N ASP A 67 1.94 -26.12 8.90
CA ASP A 67 3.30 -26.50 8.50
C ASP A 67 3.60 -26.03 7.07
N ILE A 68 4.71 -25.30 6.88
CA ILE A 68 5.09 -24.75 5.57
C ILE A 68 5.21 -25.82 4.47
N ARG A 69 5.48 -27.08 4.82
CA ARG A 69 5.53 -28.17 3.84
C ARG A 69 4.19 -28.46 3.18
N ARG A 70 3.09 -28.01 3.80
CA ARG A 70 1.72 -28.11 3.27
C ARG A 70 1.33 -26.91 2.39
N ALA A 71 2.16 -25.85 2.36
CA ALA A 71 1.88 -24.70 1.51
C ALA A 71 1.92 -25.10 0.03
N PRO A 72 1.01 -24.54 -0.79
CA PRO A 72 1.07 -24.73 -2.23
C PRO A 72 2.41 -24.25 -2.78
N ARG A 73 2.82 -24.81 -3.93
CA ARG A 73 3.98 -24.29 -4.65
C ARG A 73 3.59 -23.00 -5.35
N ASP A 74 4.51 -22.05 -5.37
CA ASP A 74 4.34 -20.84 -6.17
C ASP A 74 4.21 -21.20 -7.65
N ALA A 75 3.38 -20.44 -8.37
CA ALA A 75 3.39 -20.49 -9.82
C ALA A 75 4.78 -20.08 -10.34
N PRO A 76 5.27 -20.70 -11.43
CA PRO A 76 6.49 -20.25 -12.09
C PRO A 76 6.38 -18.77 -12.48
N ALA A 77 7.47 -18.02 -12.33
CA ALA A 77 7.53 -16.68 -12.87
C ALA A 77 7.50 -16.72 -14.41
N PRO A 78 6.91 -15.72 -15.08
CA PRO A 78 6.97 -15.60 -16.53
C PRO A 78 8.41 -15.61 -17.04
N ALA A 79 8.66 -16.32 -18.14
CA ALA A 79 9.96 -16.32 -18.78
C ALA A 79 10.24 -14.93 -19.39
N PRO A 80 11.44 -14.35 -19.19
CA PRO A 80 11.81 -13.10 -19.83
C PRO A 80 11.77 -13.20 -21.35
N GLY A 81 11.04 -12.29 -21.99
CA GLY A 81 11.03 -12.10 -23.44
C GLY A 81 12.19 -11.22 -23.95
N PRO A 82 12.24 -10.94 -25.27
CA PRO A 82 13.30 -10.13 -25.87
C PRO A 82 13.39 -8.70 -25.33
N GLU A 83 12.25 -8.11 -24.98
CA GLU A 83 12.12 -6.73 -24.45
C GLU A 83 12.12 -6.68 -22.91
N ALA A 84 12.52 -7.77 -22.24
CA ALA A 84 12.43 -7.86 -20.79
C ALA A 84 13.48 -7.00 -20.07
N SER A 85 13.04 -6.24 -19.07
CA SER A 85 13.95 -5.71 -18.06
C SER A 85 14.20 -6.75 -16.98
N THR A 86 15.42 -7.27 -16.96
CA THR A 86 15.81 -8.39 -16.08
C THR A 86 16.58 -7.94 -14.84
N GLY A 87 16.93 -6.66 -14.76
CA GLY A 87 17.69 -6.10 -13.65
C GLY A 87 16.87 -5.87 -12.40
N THR A 88 17.58 -5.54 -11.32
CA THR A 88 17.01 -5.27 -10.00
C THR A 88 17.77 -4.15 -9.30
N PHE A 89 17.06 -3.33 -8.53
CA PHE A 89 17.66 -2.35 -7.64
C PHE A 89 17.18 -2.60 -6.21
N THR A 90 18.10 -2.70 -5.25
CA THR A 90 17.75 -2.86 -3.83
C THR A 90 17.92 -1.56 -3.05
N ALA A 91 16.83 -1.02 -2.53
CA ALA A 91 16.88 0.13 -1.60
C ALA A 91 17.29 -0.35 -0.20
N ARG A 92 18.40 0.18 0.32
CA ARG A 92 18.94 -0.16 1.65
C ARG A 92 18.48 0.85 2.69
N CYS A 93 17.33 0.60 3.31
CA CYS A 93 16.69 1.50 4.28
C CYS A 93 16.70 0.96 5.73
N GLY A 94 17.38 -0.15 5.96
CA GLY A 94 17.41 -0.81 7.27
C GLY A 94 16.11 -1.56 7.59
N ARG A 95 15.94 -1.90 8.87
CA ARG A 95 14.90 -2.82 9.38
C ARG A 95 14.02 -2.18 10.46
N ASN A 96 13.84 -0.86 10.39
CA ASN A 96 13.23 -0.02 11.42
C ASN A 96 13.96 -0.07 12.77
N GLY A 97 15.29 0.06 12.75
CA GLY A 97 16.12 0.07 13.96
C GLY A 97 15.95 1.31 14.84
N ASN A 98 15.44 2.41 14.26
CA ASN A 98 15.06 3.64 14.94
C ASN A 98 13.67 3.57 15.61
N GLY A 99 12.90 2.50 15.36
CA GLY A 99 11.61 2.27 16.02
C GLY A 99 10.49 3.19 15.57
N HIS A 100 10.54 3.71 14.34
CA HIS A 100 9.48 4.55 13.79
C HIS A 100 8.21 3.70 13.55
N ARG A 101 7.22 3.89 14.43
CA ARG A 101 5.96 3.15 14.45
C ARG A 101 4.83 4.06 14.89
N ASN A 102 3.73 4.01 14.17
CA ASN A 102 2.48 4.66 14.56
C ASN A 102 1.29 3.89 13.95
N PRO A 103 0.06 4.13 14.43
CA PRO A 103 -1.14 3.53 13.87
C PRO A 103 -1.83 4.42 12.83
N ASP A 104 -1.06 5.27 12.14
CA ASP A 104 -1.59 6.19 11.14
C ASP A 104 -1.54 5.55 9.74
N ASN A 105 -2.34 6.07 8.81
CA ASN A 105 -2.22 5.76 7.39
C ASN A 105 -2.57 7.01 6.57
N PHE A 106 -1.55 7.79 6.21
CA PHE A 106 -1.71 9.03 5.43
C PHE A 106 -2.10 8.81 3.97
N ILE A 107 -2.06 7.57 3.47
CA ILE A 107 -2.54 7.25 2.12
C ILE A 107 -4.06 7.08 2.17
N VAL A 108 -4.55 6.19 3.04
CA VAL A 108 -5.97 5.78 3.06
C VAL A 108 -6.84 6.68 3.94
N THR A 109 -6.30 7.24 5.01
CA THR A 109 -7.02 8.11 5.97
C THR A 109 -6.20 9.36 6.30
N PRO A 110 -5.84 10.20 5.30
CA PRO A 110 -5.03 11.40 5.51
C PRO A 110 -5.66 12.34 6.55
N GLY A 111 -4.82 12.85 7.44
CA GLY A 111 -5.20 13.78 8.51
C GLY A 111 -5.85 13.13 9.74
N VAL A 112 -6.00 11.81 9.76
CA VAL A 112 -6.64 11.08 10.86
C VAL A 112 -5.61 10.29 11.66
N ALA A 113 -5.28 10.80 12.84
CA ALA A 113 -4.46 10.07 13.81
C ALA A 113 -5.12 8.74 14.21
N ASN A 114 -4.33 7.68 14.33
CA ASN A 114 -4.80 6.32 14.59
C ASN A 114 -5.80 5.78 13.53
N GLY A 115 -5.78 6.35 12.33
CA GLY A 115 -6.71 6.02 11.25
C GLY A 115 -6.59 4.58 10.72
N ALA A 116 -5.50 3.87 11.03
CA ALA A 116 -5.33 2.47 10.65
C ALA A 116 -5.92 1.47 11.66
N HIS A 117 -6.12 1.87 12.93
CA HIS A 117 -6.50 0.99 14.05
C HIS A 117 -5.51 -0.15 14.37
N HIS A 118 -4.34 -0.15 13.73
CA HIS A 118 -3.27 -1.10 13.92
C HIS A 118 -1.93 -0.42 13.65
N VAL A 119 -0.85 -0.91 14.25
CA VAL A 119 0.46 -0.24 14.15
C VAL A 119 1.21 -0.69 12.91
N HIS A 120 1.86 0.24 12.23
CA HIS A 120 2.80 -0.04 11.15
C HIS A 120 4.26 0.12 11.60
N ASP A 121 5.15 -0.70 11.02
CA ASP A 121 6.58 -0.41 10.96
C ASP A 121 6.84 0.47 9.74
N TYR A 122 7.69 1.50 9.89
CA TYR A 122 8.14 2.36 8.79
C TYR A 122 9.65 2.23 8.57
N VAL A 123 10.07 2.22 7.30
CA VAL A 123 11.47 2.45 6.89
C VAL A 123 11.52 3.46 5.75
N GLY A 124 12.70 4.02 5.51
CA GLY A 124 12.90 5.15 4.61
C GLY A 124 12.63 6.46 5.32
N ASN A 125 11.55 7.14 4.95
CA ASN A 125 11.16 8.45 5.46
C ASN A 125 11.09 8.51 7.00
N LEU A 126 11.60 9.60 7.58
CA LEU A 126 11.69 9.78 9.03
C LEU A 126 10.53 10.55 9.67
N SER A 127 9.62 11.12 8.86
CA SER A 127 8.53 11.99 9.36
C SER A 127 7.13 11.47 9.03
N THR A 128 7.01 10.24 8.53
CA THR A 128 5.71 9.66 8.17
C THR A 128 4.76 9.51 9.37
N ASP A 129 3.61 10.16 9.29
CA ASP A 129 2.53 10.15 10.28
C ASP A 129 1.20 10.47 9.60
N ALA A 130 0.11 10.58 10.35
CA ALA A 130 -1.23 10.92 9.83
C ALA A 130 -1.30 12.21 9.00
N PHE A 131 -0.40 13.17 9.22
CA PHE A 131 -0.44 14.50 8.61
C PHE A 131 0.58 14.66 7.48
N SER A 132 1.24 13.57 7.10
CA SER A 132 2.23 13.57 6.05
C SER A 132 1.65 13.93 4.69
N THR A 133 2.36 14.80 3.98
CA THR A 133 2.09 15.24 2.61
C THR A 133 3.33 14.99 1.77
N ASP A 134 3.22 15.05 0.43
CA ASP A 134 4.42 14.92 -0.41
C ASP A 134 5.48 15.97 -0.05
N ILE A 135 5.06 17.20 0.28
CA ILE A 135 5.96 18.27 0.69
C ILE A 135 6.67 17.93 2.01
N SER A 136 5.95 17.44 3.03
CA SER A 136 6.58 17.12 4.31
C SER A 136 7.50 15.90 4.18
N LEU A 137 7.12 14.89 3.40
CA LEU A 137 7.96 13.72 3.13
C LEU A 137 9.21 14.11 2.35
N GLN A 138 9.11 14.97 1.32
CA GLN A 138 10.26 15.49 0.57
C GLN A 138 11.20 16.33 1.43
N ALA A 139 10.68 17.08 2.41
CA ALA A 139 11.48 17.88 3.34
C ALA A 139 12.20 17.01 4.38
N SER A 140 11.74 15.78 4.61
CA SER A 140 12.23 14.88 5.65
C SER A 140 13.63 14.31 5.38
N GLY A 141 14.23 13.78 6.45
CA GLY A 141 15.37 12.87 6.36
C GLY A 141 14.94 11.44 6.01
N THR A 142 15.92 10.56 5.82
CA THR A 142 15.66 9.14 5.50
C THR A 142 16.69 8.21 6.13
N THR A 143 16.26 6.98 6.39
CA THR A 143 17.12 5.84 6.77
C THR A 143 17.77 5.16 5.55
N CYS A 144 17.37 5.51 4.32
CA CYS A 144 17.90 4.91 3.10
C CYS A 144 19.30 5.45 2.73
N ALA A 145 20.25 4.54 2.48
CA ALA A 145 21.65 4.86 2.21
C ALA A 145 21.90 5.78 1.00
N ARG A 146 20.97 5.82 0.03
CA ARG A 146 21.08 6.63 -1.20
C ARG A 146 20.16 7.86 -1.21
N GLY A 147 19.63 8.26 -0.06
CA GLY A 147 18.79 9.45 0.05
C GLY A 147 17.38 9.28 -0.52
N ASP A 148 16.92 8.04 -0.71
CA ASP A 148 15.52 7.75 -1.04
C ASP A 148 14.61 8.18 0.12
N LYS A 149 13.75 9.16 -0.12
CA LYS A 149 12.85 9.72 0.90
C LYS A 149 11.48 9.04 0.92
N SER A 150 11.30 7.96 0.17
CA SER A 150 10.04 7.22 0.14
C SER A 150 9.67 6.63 1.50
N ALA A 151 8.37 6.47 1.74
CA ALA A 151 7.87 5.74 2.90
C ALA A 151 7.52 4.31 2.49
N TYR A 152 8.10 3.33 3.18
CA TYR A 152 7.80 1.92 3.03
C TYR A 152 7.26 1.40 4.36
N PHE A 153 6.05 0.86 4.37
CA PHE A 153 5.43 0.45 5.63
C PHE A 153 4.50 -0.75 5.51
N TRP A 154 4.37 -1.45 6.63
CA TRP A 154 3.61 -2.69 6.76
C TRP A 154 3.12 -2.85 8.20
N PRO A 155 2.01 -3.56 8.45
CA PRO A 155 1.51 -3.79 9.79
C PRO A 155 2.52 -4.63 10.58
N VAL A 156 2.71 -4.29 11.85
CA VAL A 156 3.69 -4.96 12.70
C VAL A 156 3.34 -6.43 12.91
N LEU A 157 4.37 -7.26 13.10
CA LEU A 157 4.19 -8.63 13.57
C LEU A 157 4.41 -8.67 15.08
N ARG A 158 3.57 -9.38 15.83
CA ARG A 158 3.72 -9.53 17.28
C ARG A 158 3.98 -10.95 17.71
N ASP A 159 4.77 -11.10 18.77
CA ASP A 159 4.77 -12.26 19.65
C ASP A 159 3.56 -12.15 20.58
N VAL A 160 2.62 -13.08 20.42
CA VAL A 160 1.32 -13.08 21.12
C VAL A 160 1.26 -14.09 22.28
N ARG A 161 2.42 -14.58 22.75
CA ARG A 161 2.45 -15.47 23.93
C ARG A 161 1.96 -14.75 25.17
N GLY A 162 0.95 -15.33 25.83
CA GLY A 162 0.39 -14.79 27.07
C GLY A 162 -0.29 -13.43 26.88
N SER A 163 -0.54 -12.99 25.64
CA SER A 163 -1.22 -11.74 25.37
C SER A 163 -2.73 -11.97 25.22
N GLY A 164 -3.53 -11.10 25.85
CA GLY A 164 -4.98 -11.05 25.68
C GLY A 164 -5.41 -9.72 25.08
N GLY A 165 -6.50 -9.73 24.31
CA GLY A 165 -7.06 -8.52 23.69
C GLY A 165 -6.47 -8.19 22.31
N GLN A 166 -7.08 -7.22 21.65
CA GLN A 166 -6.77 -6.83 20.28
C GLN A 166 -5.35 -6.22 20.16
N ASN A 167 -4.60 -6.62 19.12
CA ASN A 167 -3.24 -6.12 18.83
C ASN A 167 -2.30 -6.07 20.05
N SER A 168 -2.52 -7.00 21.00
CA SER A 168 -1.68 -7.19 22.17
C SER A 168 -0.46 -8.05 21.84
N GLY A 169 0.54 -8.04 22.73
CA GLY A 169 1.80 -8.76 22.57
C GLY A 169 2.97 -7.84 22.17
N ARG A 170 4.18 -8.41 22.18
CA ARG A 170 5.42 -7.67 21.91
C ARG A 170 5.60 -7.53 20.39
N ILE A 171 5.78 -6.30 19.91
CA ILE A 171 6.16 -6.04 18.52
C ILE A 171 7.51 -6.69 18.23
N LEU A 172 7.58 -7.42 17.12
CA LEU A 172 8.79 -8.03 16.59
C LEU A 172 9.37 -7.09 15.53
N THR A 173 10.59 -6.61 15.76
CA THR A 173 11.36 -5.95 14.70
C THR A 173 11.85 -7.03 13.71
N PRO A 174 11.74 -6.82 12.38
CA PRO A 174 12.28 -7.75 11.40
C PRO A 174 13.77 -8.01 11.63
N ASP A 175 14.22 -9.24 11.39
CA ASP A 175 15.65 -9.58 11.34
C ASP A 175 16.29 -8.97 10.08
N SER A 176 15.54 -8.98 8.97
CA SER A 176 15.95 -8.36 7.72
C SER A 176 14.75 -7.81 6.96
N VAL A 177 15.01 -6.73 6.21
CA VAL A 177 14.08 -6.11 5.25
C VAL A 177 14.83 -5.97 3.93
N ALA A 178 14.28 -6.53 2.86
CA ALA A 178 14.76 -6.33 1.50
C ALA A 178 13.70 -5.61 0.68
N LEU A 179 14.00 -4.36 0.28
CA LEU A 179 13.18 -3.55 -0.61
C LEU A 179 13.78 -3.64 -2.01
N THR A 180 13.21 -4.48 -2.86
CA THR A 180 13.77 -4.75 -4.19
C THR A 180 12.81 -4.28 -5.27
N PHE A 181 13.27 -3.34 -6.09
CA PHE A 181 12.63 -2.96 -7.34
C PHE A 181 13.10 -3.91 -8.44
N ARG A 182 12.15 -4.51 -9.15
CA ARG A 182 12.38 -5.51 -10.19
C ARG A 182 11.87 -5.00 -11.54
N GLY A 183 12.46 -5.48 -12.63
CA GLY A 183 11.97 -5.19 -13.97
C GLY A 183 10.70 -5.97 -14.34
N ASN A 184 10.32 -5.85 -15.61
CA ASN A 184 9.17 -6.53 -16.18
C ASN A 184 9.63 -7.56 -17.23
N PRO A 185 9.07 -8.79 -17.23
CA PRO A 185 9.53 -9.86 -18.13
C PRO A 185 9.11 -9.67 -19.59
N ALA A 186 8.33 -8.63 -19.92
CA ALA A 186 7.78 -8.42 -21.25
C ALA A 186 8.00 -7.00 -21.82
N ALA A 187 8.58 -6.07 -21.04
CA ALA A 187 8.80 -4.69 -21.47
C ALA A 187 9.89 -3.99 -20.64
N PRO A 188 10.50 -2.90 -21.17
CA PRO A 188 11.26 -1.94 -20.37
C PRO A 188 10.39 -1.30 -19.29
N VAL A 189 11.00 -0.86 -18.18
CA VAL A 189 10.27 -0.11 -17.15
C VAL A 189 10.43 1.39 -17.34
N THR A 190 9.40 2.15 -16.98
CA THR A 190 9.40 3.61 -16.95
C THR A 190 9.54 4.11 -15.52
N ALA A 191 10.06 5.32 -15.34
CA ALA A 191 10.18 5.91 -14.00
C ALA A 191 8.80 6.03 -13.35
N MET A 192 8.68 5.63 -12.08
CA MET A 192 7.50 5.95 -11.29
C MET A 192 7.40 7.48 -11.14
N PRO A 193 6.21 8.07 -11.27
CA PRO A 193 6.03 9.48 -10.96
C PRO A 193 6.26 9.71 -9.46
N GLU A 194 6.83 10.86 -9.14
CA GLU A 194 6.95 11.32 -7.77
C GLU A 194 5.56 11.46 -7.12
N GLY A 195 5.44 11.04 -5.87
CA GLY A 195 4.18 10.99 -5.14
C GLY A 195 3.38 9.70 -5.36
N LEU A 196 3.85 8.77 -6.20
CA LEU A 196 3.12 7.53 -6.49
C LEU A 196 2.75 6.77 -5.21
N ARG A 197 1.48 6.38 -5.07
CA ARG A 197 0.97 5.59 -3.95
C ARG A 197 0.71 4.17 -4.41
N ALA A 198 1.19 3.19 -3.67
CA ALA A 198 0.90 1.80 -3.99
C ALA A 198 0.53 1.03 -2.73
N ILE A 199 -0.47 0.16 -2.85
CA ILE A 199 -0.91 -0.73 -1.78
C ILE A 199 -0.96 -2.16 -2.32
N THR A 200 -0.40 -3.10 -1.57
CA THR A 200 -0.55 -4.54 -1.82
C THR A 200 -1.18 -5.23 -0.62
N GLY A 201 -1.93 -6.31 -0.84
CA GLY A 201 -2.75 -6.93 0.19
C GLY A 201 -3.97 -6.10 0.54
N ASP A 202 -4.71 -6.51 1.57
CA ASP A 202 -5.93 -5.83 2.00
C ASP A 202 -6.18 -6.02 3.50
N ALA A 203 -6.12 -4.91 4.25
CA ALA A 203 -6.33 -4.90 5.69
C ALA A 203 -7.72 -5.38 6.13
N LYS A 204 -8.70 -5.45 5.22
CA LYS A 204 -10.09 -5.86 5.48
C LYS A 204 -10.47 -7.21 4.84
N ALA A 205 -9.49 -7.95 4.31
CA ALA A 205 -9.74 -9.14 3.50
C ALA A 205 -10.54 -10.25 4.20
N PHE A 206 -10.49 -10.35 5.53
CA PHE A 206 -11.23 -11.39 6.24
C PHE A 206 -12.75 -11.16 6.21
N THR A 207 -13.19 -9.90 6.30
CA THR A 207 -14.63 -9.57 6.29
C THR A 207 -15.13 -9.11 4.92
N ALA A 208 -14.25 -8.51 4.10
CA ALA A 208 -14.60 -7.97 2.79
C ALA A 208 -14.37 -8.95 1.62
N GLY A 209 -13.73 -10.09 1.90
CA GLY A 209 -13.33 -11.08 0.88
C GLY A 209 -11.90 -10.91 0.40
N THR A 210 -11.39 -11.93 -0.30
CA THR A 210 -9.95 -12.12 -0.52
C THR A 210 -9.43 -11.66 -1.89
N ALA A 211 -10.25 -10.95 -2.67
CA ALA A 211 -9.89 -10.52 -4.03
C ALA A 211 -8.60 -9.69 -4.09
N ASN A 212 -8.35 -8.89 -3.05
CA ASN A 212 -7.16 -8.05 -2.89
C ASN A 212 -6.15 -8.63 -1.89
N ALA A 213 -6.38 -9.81 -1.33
CA ALA A 213 -5.39 -10.48 -0.49
C ALA A 213 -4.21 -10.96 -1.34
N ARG A 214 -3.01 -10.44 -1.06
CA ARG A 214 -1.80 -10.69 -1.88
C ARG A 214 -0.57 -11.06 -1.08
N ALA A 215 -0.59 -10.88 0.24
CA ALA A 215 0.53 -11.26 1.09
C ALA A 215 0.81 -12.76 0.98
N ARG A 216 2.09 -13.10 0.89
CA ARG A 216 2.56 -14.48 0.84
C ARG A 216 3.43 -14.76 2.05
N TRP A 217 3.10 -15.81 2.78
CA TRP A 217 3.78 -16.21 4.00
C TRP A 217 4.60 -17.48 3.77
N GLY A 218 5.89 -17.42 4.07
CA GLY A 218 6.84 -18.51 3.84
C GLY A 218 7.85 -18.67 4.97
N CYS A 219 8.88 -19.46 4.69
CA CYS A 219 9.99 -19.69 5.61
C CYS A 219 11.33 -19.61 4.89
N THR A 220 12.35 -19.01 5.52
CA THR A 220 13.71 -19.08 4.99
C THR A 220 14.16 -20.54 4.90
N GLY A 221 14.87 -20.90 3.83
CA GLY A 221 15.32 -22.28 3.60
C GLY A 221 14.23 -23.22 3.06
N VAL A 222 13.00 -22.74 2.86
CA VAL A 222 11.93 -23.48 2.17
C VAL A 222 11.49 -22.67 0.95
N ALA A 223 12.13 -22.93 -0.19
CA ALA A 223 11.91 -22.15 -1.41
C ALA A 223 10.59 -22.51 -2.12
N GLY A 224 9.98 -21.50 -2.76
CA GLY A 224 8.89 -21.67 -3.73
C GLY A 224 7.58 -22.20 -3.13
N ARG A 225 7.35 -22.02 -1.83
CA ARG A 225 6.12 -22.42 -1.15
C ARG A 225 5.65 -21.33 -0.21
N HIS A 226 4.42 -20.88 -0.39
CA HIS A 226 3.83 -19.84 0.44
C HIS A 226 2.35 -20.10 0.70
N PHE A 227 1.89 -19.71 1.88
CA PHE A 227 0.47 -19.57 2.16
C PHE A 227 0.02 -18.14 1.84
N THR A 228 -1.24 -17.99 1.46
CA THR A 228 -1.91 -16.67 1.35
C THR A 228 -2.94 -16.46 2.46
N ASP A 229 -3.28 -17.52 3.20
CA ASP A 229 -4.37 -17.57 4.18
C ASP A 229 -3.96 -18.21 5.52
N ARG A 230 -2.68 -18.57 5.69
CA ARG A 230 -2.13 -19.17 6.92
C ARG A 230 -0.79 -18.57 7.30
N TYR A 231 -0.52 -18.51 8.60
CA TYR A 231 0.81 -18.32 9.15
C TYR A 231 1.62 -19.62 9.08
N PRO A 232 2.87 -19.59 8.61
CA PRO A 232 3.67 -20.79 8.44
C PRO A 232 4.34 -21.18 9.76
N LEU A 233 4.24 -22.45 10.12
CA LEU A 233 5.09 -23.08 11.12
C LEU A 233 6.38 -23.52 10.42
N CYS A 234 7.45 -22.76 10.67
CA CYS A 234 8.74 -22.96 10.01
C CYS A 234 9.62 -24.03 10.71
N PRO A 235 10.51 -24.70 9.95
CA PRO A 235 11.54 -25.56 10.53
C PRO A 235 12.41 -24.82 11.57
N ARG A 236 13.02 -25.57 12.49
CA ARG A 236 13.95 -24.99 13.47
C ARG A 236 15.11 -24.31 12.75
N GLY A 237 15.46 -23.10 13.18
CA GLY A 237 16.52 -22.28 12.56
C GLY A 237 16.07 -21.45 11.36
N SER A 238 14.86 -21.69 10.84
CA SER A 238 14.24 -20.84 9.82
C SER A 238 13.53 -19.64 10.44
N ARG A 239 13.44 -18.56 9.67
CA ARG A 239 12.63 -17.37 9.96
C ARG A 239 11.32 -17.44 9.18
N VAL A 240 10.28 -16.84 9.73
CA VAL A 240 9.03 -16.56 8.99
C VAL A 240 9.32 -15.44 8.00
N VAL A 241 8.85 -15.60 6.77
CA VAL A 241 9.02 -14.63 5.69
C VAL A 241 7.65 -14.10 5.26
N ARG A 242 7.53 -12.78 5.13
CA ARG A 242 6.44 -12.10 4.43
C ARG A 242 6.98 -11.61 3.09
N LEU A 243 6.31 -11.98 2.00
CA LEU A 243 6.56 -11.48 0.66
C LEU A 243 5.37 -10.66 0.19
N LEU A 244 5.65 -9.39 -0.11
CA LEU A 244 4.66 -8.37 -0.44
C LEU A 244 5.06 -7.76 -1.80
N ASP A 245 4.41 -8.25 -2.85
CA ASP A 245 4.63 -7.78 -4.22
C ASP A 245 3.63 -6.69 -4.55
N PHE A 246 4.11 -5.55 -5.04
CA PHE A 246 3.26 -4.45 -5.45
C PHE A 246 2.84 -4.59 -6.92
N PRO A 247 1.69 -4.00 -7.30
CA PRO A 247 1.35 -3.82 -8.71
C PRO A 247 2.40 -2.93 -9.40
N SER A 248 2.57 -3.10 -10.71
CA SER A 248 3.65 -2.42 -11.47
C SER A 248 3.28 -2.07 -12.90
N CYS A 249 1.99 -2.11 -13.24
CA CYS A 249 1.45 -1.61 -14.49
C CYS A 249 0.67 -0.33 -14.18
N TRP A 250 1.30 0.81 -14.45
CA TRP A 250 0.81 2.14 -14.13
C TRP A 250 -0.02 2.70 -15.29
N ASP A 251 -1.07 3.47 -15.00
CA ASP A 251 -1.96 4.07 -16.01
C ASP A 251 -1.28 5.16 -16.87
N GLY A 252 -0.05 5.58 -16.54
CA GLY A 252 0.71 6.58 -17.27
C GLY A 252 0.30 8.03 -16.96
N GLN A 253 -0.64 8.24 -16.04
CA GLN A 253 -1.26 9.54 -15.80
C GLN A 253 -1.24 9.96 -14.34
N HIS A 254 -1.66 9.10 -13.42
CA HIS A 254 -1.95 9.51 -12.05
C HIS A 254 -1.00 8.85 -11.03
N PRO A 255 -0.36 9.62 -10.14
CA PRO A 255 0.42 9.03 -9.04
C PRO A 255 -0.48 8.33 -8.01
N ASP A 256 -1.78 8.63 -7.99
CA ASP A 256 -2.72 8.00 -7.10
C ASP A 256 -4.14 8.00 -7.71
N SER A 257 -5.04 7.18 -7.16
CA SER A 257 -6.45 7.14 -7.54
C SER A 257 -7.34 7.29 -6.31
N ALA A 258 -8.62 7.61 -6.49
CA ALA A 258 -9.56 7.80 -5.37
C ALA A 258 -9.69 6.55 -4.46
N ASP A 259 -9.41 5.37 -5.00
CA ASP A 259 -9.39 4.10 -4.27
C ASP A 259 -7.97 3.61 -3.92
N HIS A 260 -6.94 4.42 -4.22
CA HIS A 260 -5.51 4.14 -4.04
C HIS A 260 -4.99 2.86 -4.73
N ARG A 261 -5.75 2.35 -5.71
CA ARG A 261 -5.48 1.06 -6.35
C ARG A 261 -5.65 1.08 -7.86
N SER A 262 -6.72 1.67 -8.38
CA SER A 262 -7.08 1.53 -9.80
C SER A 262 -6.06 2.09 -10.81
N HIS A 263 -5.19 3.02 -10.39
CA HIS A 263 -4.09 3.57 -11.20
C HIS A 263 -2.90 2.60 -11.37
N LEU A 264 -2.82 1.54 -10.56
CA LEU A 264 -1.80 0.50 -10.63
C LEU A 264 -2.41 -0.91 -10.70
N ARG A 265 -1.92 -1.72 -11.63
CA ARG A 265 -2.39 -3.10 -11.79
C ARG A 265 -1.22 -4.08 -11.69
N PHE A 266 -1.53 -5.28 -11.22
CA PHE A 266 -0.60 -6.38 -11.35
C PHE A 266 -0.46 -6.74 -12.85
N PRO A 267 0.76 -7.02 -13.32
CA PRO A 267 0.94 -7.61 -14.65
C PRO A 267 0.20 -8.94 -14.75
N ASP A 268 -0.11 -9.36 -15.98
CA ASP A 268 -0.67 -10.69 -16.23
C ASP A 268 0.23 -11.79 -15.65
N ALA A 269 -0.35 -12.74 -14.92
CA ALA A 269 0.43 -13.71 -14.15
C ALA A 269 1.21 -14.70 -15.03
N ALA A 270 0.71 -14.97 -16.25
CA ALA A 270 1.33 -15.95 -17.15
C ALA A 270 2.41 -15.32 -18.05
N SER A 271 2.13 -14.14 -18.62
CA SER A 271 3.01 -13.46 -19.57
C SER A 271 3.84 -12.34 -18.93
N GLY A 272 3.43 -11.83 -17.77
CA GLY A 272 4.00 -10.65 -17.13
C GLY A 272 3.77 -9.35 -17.90
N ARG A 273 2.89 -9.36 -18.91
CA ARG A 273 2.54 -8.17 -19.70
C ARG A 273 1.64 -7.22 -18.91
N CYS A 274 1.87 -5.93 -19.10
CA CYS A 274 0.91 -4.91 -18.70
C CYS A 274 -0.26 -4.85 -19.68
N ALA A 275 -1.46 -4.59 -19.14
CA ALA A 275 -2.67 -4.45 -19.93
C ALA A 275 -2.59 -3.22 -20.84
N ALA A 276 -3.39 -3.21 -21.92
CA ALA A 276 -3.48 -2.04 -22.80
C ALA A 276 -3.86 -0.78 -21.99
N GLY A 277 -3.22 0.35 -22.31
CA GLY A 277 -3.40 1.60 -21.57
C GLY A 277 -2.62 1.68 -20.26
N THR A 278 -1.70 0.74 -19.99
CA THR A 278 -0.77 0.82 -18.85
C THR A 278 0.67 0.64 -19.31
N VAL A 279 1.60 1.20 -18.56
CA VAL A 279 3.06 1.11 -18.77
C VAL A 279 3.71 0.41 -17.58
N ALA A 280 4.76 -0.38 -17.85
CA ALA A 280 5.50 -1.02 -16.78
C ALA A 280 6.32 0.02 -16.00
N VAL A 281 6.31 -0.08 -14.68
CA VAL A 281 7.19 0.65 -13.76
C VAL A 281 7.99 -0.36 -12.92
N PRO A 282 9.10 0.03 -12.25
CA PRO A 282 9.82 -0.88 -11.36
C PRO A 282 8.91 -1.53 -10.33
N GLN A 283 8.83 -2.86 -10.32
CA GLN A 283 7.98 -3.58 -9.37
C GLN A 283 8.66 -3.67 -8.01
N LEU A 284 8.10 -2.99 -7.01
CA LEU A 284 8.53 -3.16 -5.63
C LEU A 284 8.14 -4.54 -5.09
N ARG A 285 9.10 -5.23 -4.48
CA ARG A 285 8.91 -6.35 -3.56
C ARG A 285 9.47 -5.96 -2.20
N MET A 286 8.65 -6.08 -1.16
CA MET A 286 9.14 -6.12 0.21
C MET A 286 9.24 -7.58 0.67
N GLU A 287 10.42 -7.97 1.12
CA GLU A 287 10.66 -9.24 1.78
C GLU A 287 11.11 -8.99 3.22
N LEU A 288 10.32 -9.50 4.17
CA LEU A 288 10.49 -9.26 5.59
C LEU A 288 10.70 -10.59 6.30
N ALA A 289 11.84 -10.78 6.97
CA ALA A 289 12.12 -12.03 7.69
C ALA A 289 12.12 -11.78 9.21
N TYR A 290 11.48 -12.68 9.96
CA TYR A 290 11.30 -12.57 11.41
C TYR A 290 11.70 -13.86 12.13
N THR A 291 12.48 -13.72 13.20
CA THR A 291 12.53 -14.72 14.25
C THR A 291 11.26 -14.58 15.09
N VAL A 292 10.41 -15.61 15.03
CA VAL A 292 9.15 -15.67 15.77
C VAL A 292 9.22 -16.69 16.91
N PRO A 293 8.34 -16.59 17.92
CA PRO A 293 8.16 -17.66 18.89
C PRO A 293 7.85 -19.00 18.22
N ARG A 294 8.26 -20.10 18.85
CA ARG A 294 7.90 -21.44 18.38
C ARG A 294 6.40 -21.68 18.56
N GLY A 295 5.77 -22.29 17.56
CA GLY A 295 4.35 -22.64 17.59
C GLY A 295 3.42 -21.51 17.13
N PRO A 296 2.10 -21.68 17.28
CA PRO A 296 1.08 -20.73 16.83
C PRO A 296 1.00 -19.52 17.78
N ALA A 297 2.03 -18.68 17.75
CA ALA A 297 2.23 -17.64 18.77
C ALA A 297 2.78 -16.33 18.20
N PHE A 298 2.46 -16.05 16.94
CA PHE A 298 2.71 -14.75 16.33
C PHE A 298 1.55 -14.35 15.42
N ALA A 299 1.32 -13.05 15.25
CA ALA A 299 0.24 -12.55 14.41
C ALA A 299 0.56 -11.17 13.87
N VAL A 300 0.01 -10.85 12.71
CA VAL A 300 -0.03 -9.48 12.20
C VAL A 300 -1.00 -8.65 13.05
N ASP A 301 -0.71 -7.35 13.15
CA ASP A 301 -1.65 -6.36 13.66
C ASP A 301 -2.75 -6.08 12.62
N SER A 302 -4.00 -5.93 13.07
CA SER A 302 -5.16 -5.72 12.19
C SER A 302 -6.27 -4.92 12.88
N PHE A 303 -7.26 -4.48 12.10
CA PHE A 303 -8.56 -4.06 12.64
C PHE A 303 -9.17 -5.17 13.54
N PRO A 304 -10.02 -4.81 14.53
CA PRO A 304 -10.56 -5.79 15.49
C PRO A 304 -11.36 -6.89 14.79
N GLU A 305 -12.20 -6.50 13.83
CA GLU A 305 -13.12 -7.39 13.11
C GLU A 305 -12.37 -8.38 12.21
N GLN A 306 -11.09 -8.12 11.95
CA GLN A 306 -10.24 -8.93 11.08
C GLN A 306 -9.54 -10.06 11.82
N LEU A 307 -9.68 -10.10 13.15
CA LEU A 307 -9.22 -11.20 14.01
C LEU A 307 -7.75 -11.58 13.78
N ARG A 308 -6.91 -10.63 13.36
CA ARG A 308 -5.48 -10.83 13.11
C ARG A 308 -5.20 -11.97 12.13
N LYS A 309 -6.12 -12.17 11.17
CA LYS A 309 -6.01 -13.23 10.18
C LYS A 309 -4.85 -12.95 9.22
N PRO A 310 -4.05 -13.95 8.83
CA PRO A 310 -2.90 -13.77 7.94
C PRO A 310 -3.29 -13.22 6.56
N VAL A 311 -4.54 -13.42 6.13
CA VAL A 311 -5.08 -12.92 4.87
C VAL A 311 -5.20 -11.39 4.84
N THR A 312 -5.21 -10.73 6.01
CA THR A 312 -5.33 -9.28 6.10
C THR A 312 -3.98 -8.56 6.02
N ASP A 313 -2.91 -9.30 5.82
CA ASP A 313 -1.59 -8.72 5.67
C ASP A 313 -1.51 -7.89 4.39
N HIS A 314 -0.80 -6.78 4.49
CA HIS A 314 -0.72 -5.74 3.48
C HIS A 314 0.58 -4.95 3.64
N ALA A 315 0.87 -4.11 2.65
CA ALA A 315 1.90 -3.10 2.76
C ALA A 315 1.61 -1.94 1.82
N ASP A 316 2.21 -0.82 2.15
CA ASP A 316 1.95 0.46 1.54
C ASP A 316 3.28 1.12 1.20
N PHE A 317 3.27 1.87 0.10
CA PHE A 317 4.42 2.55 -0.45
C PHE A 317 4.01 3.93 -0.93
N ALA A 318 4.77 4.95 -0.53
CA ALA A 318 4.69 6.29 -1.07
C ALA A 318 6.04 6.67 -1.67
N ASP A 319 6.08 6.80 -3.00
CA ASP A 319 7.29 7.14 -3.74
C ASP A 319 7.63 8.61 -3.57
N VAL A 320 8.71 8.87 -2.85
CA VAL A 320 9.33 10.20 -2.71
C VAL A 320 10.81 10.10 -3.06
N MET A 321 11.15 9.17 -3.94
CA MET A 321 12.50 8.97 -4.41
C MET A 321 12.92 10.19 -5.25
N PRO A 322 14.09 10.80 -4.99
CA PRO A 322 14.58 11.89 -5.83
C PRO A 322 14.65 11.44 -7.31
N ARG A 323 14.22 12.30 -8.24
CA ARG A 323 14.12 11.96 -9.67
C ARG A 323 15.40 11.36 -10.26
N GLN A 324 16.57 11.87 -9.85
CA GLN A 324 17.87 11.34 -10.29
C GLN A 324 18.13 9.91 -9.79
N LEU A 325 17.67 9.59 -8.58
CA LEU A 325 17.75 8.25 -8.04
C LEU A 325 16.79 7.32 -8.77
N MET A 326 15.53 7.73 -9.01
CA MET A 326 14.58 6.93 -9.80
C MET A 326 15.09 6.65 -11.22
N ALA A 327 15.69 7.65 -11.89
CA ALA A 327 16.33 7.44 -13.20
C ALA A 327 17.49 6.42 -13.14
N THR A 328 18.22 6.37 -12.01
CA THR A 328 19.26 5.36 -11.77
C THR A 328 18.67 3.97 -11.52
N VAL A 329 17.53 3.89 -10.82
CA VAL A 329 16.78 2.64 -10.61
C VAL A 329 16.34 2.07 -11.96
N VAL A 330 15.65 2.87 -12.79
CA VAL A 330 15.18 2.46 -14.12
C VAL A 330 16.33 1.99 -14.99
N ARG A 331 17.38 2.81 -15.14
CA ARG A 331 18.56 2.45 -15.95
C ARG A 331 19.21 1.15 -15.47
N CYS A 332 19.34 0.95 -14.16
CA CYS A 332 19.88 -0.31 -13.63
C CYS A 332 19.04 -1.53 -14.04
N ILE A 333 17.73 -1.40 -13.93
CA ILE A 333 16.76 -2.45 -14.19
C ILE A 333 16.72 -2.81 -15.68
N ASP A 334 16.65 -1.80 -16.55
CA ASP A 334 16.59 -2.00 -18.01
C ASP A 334 17.91 -2.52 -18.59
N GLU A 335 19.05 -2.15 -18.01
CA GLU A 335 20.37 -2.69 -18.40
C GLU A 335 20.63 -4.12 -17.87
N GLY A 336 19.65 -4.75 -17.21
CA GLY A 336 19.81 -6.12 -16.69
C GLY A 336 20.76 -6.24 -15.49
N ARG A 337 21.08 -5.13 -14.82
CA ARG A 337 22.07 -5.10 -13.73
C ARG A 337 21.44 -5.34 -12.36
N ARG A 338 22.28 -5.70 -11.39
CA ARG A 338 21.92 -5.73 -9.97
C ARG A 338 22.61 -4.58 -9.26
N CYS A 339 21.83 -3.57 -8.84
CA CYS A 339 22.34 -2.38 -8.17
C CYS A 339 21.68 -2.18 -6.80
N GLY A 340 22.13 -1.16 -6.06
CA GLY A 340 21.64 -0.84 -4.72
C GLY A 340 22.76 -0.88 -3.71
#